data_AF-A0A925QS00-F1
#
_entry.id   AF-A0A925QS00-F1
#
_cell.length_a   1.000
_cell.length_b   1.000
_cell.length_c   1.000
_cell.angle_alpha   90.00
_cell.angle_beta   90.00
_cell.angle_gamma   90.00
#
_symmetry.space_group_name_H-M   'P 1'
#
loop_
_entity.id
_entity.type
_entity.pdbx_description
1 polymer ?
#
loop_
_entity_poly.entity_id
_entity_poly.type
_entity_poly.pdbx_seq_one_letter_code
_entity_poly.pdbx_strand_id
1 'polypeptide(L)'
;MPATNFPTSRFLLIVDGQEAGFVQSVEGGAVSAEVIAVSSGSELFSSKHIGPPQYEDLGIQIGLSMSPAFYAWVADSWVTRQRQRDLSVIVCDAQLKAIQESQFFRTLITETTFPALDASSKDAGTIDIKFTPELSRTKKGSGQLVPTSAPTKQKQWLVSNFRLDIPGLDCAKVSRIDTFTVKQTLIRHTDGAGATRIAPDRLDFPNLKISLAESSAQSWLQWHEDFVVKGNNGAGQERKGSLTLLAPNLTSELVRINFFNLGIFRMGREKAAADKQAIARLTAELYCERMELVVIS
;
A
#
# COMPACT_ATOMS: atom_id res chain seq x y z
N MET A 1 -1.07 27.30 -29.11
CA MET A 1 -0.04 26.45 -28.47
C MET A 1 -0.76 25.27 -27.83
N PRO A 2 -0.41 24.01 -28.11
CA PRO A 2 -0.99 22.91 -27.37
C PRO A 2 -0.51 23.00 -25.92
N ALA A 3 -1.45 22.99 -24.97
CA ALA A 3 -1.11 22.93 -23.55
C ALA A 3 -0.44 21.58 -23.27
N THR A 4 0.88 21.57 -23.10
CA THR A 4 1.59 20.42 -22.57
C THR A 4 1.14 20.22 -21.14
N ASN A 5 0.32 19.20 -20.91
CA ASN A 5 -0.18 18.82 -19.60
C ASN A 5 0.99 18.21 -18.81
N PHE A 6 1.68 19.00 -18.01
CA PHE A 6 2.76 18.51 -17.15
C PHE A 6 2.15 17.63 -16.04
N PRO A 7 2.81 16.53 -15.65
CA PRO A 7 2.42 15.79 -14.47
C PRO A 7 2.42 16.75 -13.27
N THR A 8 1.38 16.66 -12.43
CA THR A 8 1.25 17.48 -11.22
C THR A 8 2.31 17.14 -10.16
N SER A 9 2.94 15.97 -10.27
CA SER A 9 4.06 15.56 -9.42
C SER A 9 5.42 15.77 -10.08
N ARG A 10 6.42 16.05 -9.23
CA ARG A 10 7.83 16.25 -9.58
C ARG A 10 8.72 15.05 -9.23
N PHE A 11 8.14 13.93 -8.81
CA PHE A 11 8.88 12.74 -8.39
C PHE A 11 8.67 11.62 -9.41
N LEU A 12 9.74 11.23 -10.11
CA LEU A 12 9.74 10.11 -11.03
C LEU A 12 10.35 8.88 -10.36
N LEU A 13 9.62 7.77 -10.35
CA LEU A 13 10.14 6.48 -9.92
C LEU A 13 10.69 5.70 -11.12
N ILE A 14 11.92 5.23 -10.97
CA ILE A 14 12.60 4.31 -11.87
C ILE A 14 12.82 3.00 -11.12
N VAL A 15 12.54 1.86 -11.78
CA VAL A 15 12.74 0.50 -11.26
C VAL A 15 13.61 -0.26 -12.26
N ASP A 16 14.75 -0.78 -11.82
CA ASP A 16 15.76 -1.46 -12.66
C ASP A 16 16.12 -0.69 -13.93
N GLY A 17 16.25 0.64 -13.79
CA GLY A 17 16.57 1.54 -14.91
C GLY A 17 15.42 1.84 -15.87
N GLN A 18 14.22 1.30 -15.64
CA GLN A 18 13.03 1.60 -16.44
C GLN A 18 12.05 2.50 -15.70
N GLU A 19 11.34 3.35 -16.46
CA GLU A 19 10.32 4.23 -15.92
C GLU A 19 9.15 3.42 -15.32
N ALA A 20 8.91 3.61 -14.01
CA ALA A 20 7.73 3.08 -13.35
C ALA A 20 6.58 4.09 -13.37
N GLY A 21 6.88 5.39 -13.28
CA GLY A 21 5.90 6.47 -13.38
C GLY A 21 6.09 7.54 -12.32
N PHE A 22 5.28 8.60 -12.42
CA PHE A 22 5.28 9.69 -11.44
C PHE A 22 4.53 9.30 -10.17
N VAL A 23 5.14 9.58 -9.02
CA VAL A 23 4.59 9.29 -7.68
C VAL A 23 4.16 10.59 -7.02
N GLN A 24 3.10 10.62 -6.23
CA GLN A 24 2.52 11.87 -5.69
C GLN A 24 3.33 12.45 -4.53
N SER A 25 3.89 11.60 -3.68
CA SER A 25 4.73 11.99 -2.55
C SER A 25 5.83 10.94 -2.32
N VAL A 26 6.88 11.37 -1.63
CA VAL A 26 8.04 10.56 -1.25
C VAL A 26 8.46 10.96 0.16
N GLU A 27 8.72 9.97 1.00
CA GLU A 27 9.23 10.15 2.36
C GLU A 27 10.27 9.08 2.73
N GLY A 28 11.11 9.39 3.72
CA GLY A 28 12.13 8.46 4.21
C GLY A 28 13.32 8.28 3.25
N GLY A 29 13.97 7.13 3.35
CA GLY A 29 15.12 6.76 2.52
C GLY A 29 16.45 7.39 2.93
N ALA A 30 16.52 8.02 4.10
CA ALA A 30 17.76 8.61 4.61
C ALA A 30 18.79 7.55 5.02
N VAL A 31 20.03 8.00 5.16
CA VAL A 31 21.12 7.23 5.78
C VAL A 31 21.35 7.81 7.16
N SER A 32 21.18 7.00 8.19
CA SER A 32 21.41 7.37 9.58
C SER A 32 22.45 6.44 10.21
N ALA A 33 22.87 6.73 11.43
CA ALA A 33 23.77 5.86 12.18
C ALA A 33 23.60 6.12 13.68
N GLU A 34 23.79 5.07 14.49
CA GLU A 34 23.69 5.18 15.95
C GLU A 34 24.89 5.96 16.52
N VAL A 35 24.64 6.74 17.57
CA VAL A 35 25.70 7.43 18.32
C VAL A 35 26.11 6.56 19.51
N ILE A 36 27.32 6.03 19.47
CA ILE A 36 27.87 5.14 20.50
C ILE A 36 28.65 5.98 21.52
N ALA A 37 28.24 5.93 22.78
CA ALA A 37 28.93 6.57 23.90
C ALA A 37 29.84 5.57 24.64
N VAL A 38 31.10 5.92 24.84
CA VAL A 38 32.10 5.14 25.56
C VAL A 38 32.53 5.90 26.79
N SER A 39 32.26 5.35 27.97
CA SER A 39 32.72 5.88 29.26
C SER A 39 33.92 5.08 29.75
N SER A 40 35.04 5.75 30.04
CA SER A 40 36.16 5.18 30.80
C SER A 40 35.99 5.55 32.28
N GLY A 41 36.31 4.63 33.19
CA GLY A 41 35.96 4.75 34.62
C GLY A 41 36.58 5.93 35.39
N SER A 42 37.47 6.71 34.78
CA SER A 42 38.12 7.88 35.37
C SER A 42 37.70 9.22 34.76
N GLU A 43 36.88 9.22 33.71
CA GLU A 43 36.47 10.46 33.02
C GLU A 43 35.06 10.91 33.42
N LEU A 44 34.88 12.23 33.58
CA LEU A 44 33.60 12.85 33.95
C LEU A 44 32.61 12.93 32.78
N PHE A 45 33.05 12.64 31.55
CA PHE A 45 32.25 12.70 30.33
C PHE A 45 32.55 11.50 29.43
N SER A 46 31.55 11.03 28.67
CA SER A 46 31.72 9.95 27.69
C SER A 46 32.22 10.47 26.34
N SER A 47 33.18 9.76 25.74
CA SER A 47 33.53 9.95 24.33
C SER A 47 32.43 9.40 23.43
N LYS A 48 32.19 10.01 22.26
CA LYS A 48 31.15 9.58 21.32
C LYS A 48 31.74 9.34 19.93
N HIS A 49 31.27 8.29 19.27
CA HIS A 49 31.54 8.02 17.85
C HIS A 49 30.29 7.48 17.15
N ILE A 50 30.33 7.45 15.82
CA ILE A 50 29.22 6.98 14.98
C ILE A 50 29.40 5.49 14.67
N GLY A 51 28.32 4.72 14.82
CA GLY A 51 28.25 3.32 14.43
C GLY A 51 28.18 3.10 12.90
N PRO A 52 27.95 1.86 12.45
CA PRO A 52 27.77 1.60 11.02
C PRO A 52 26.50 2.28 10.47
N PRO A 53 26.47 2.60 9.17
CA PRO A 53 25.31 3.23 8.54
C PRO A 53 24.09 2.30 8.56
N GLN A 54 22.93 2.92 8.76
CA GLN A 54 21.61 2.32 8.69
C GLN A 54 20.84 3.00 7.55
N TYR A 55 20.13 2.19 6.78
CA TYR A 55 19.36 2.64 5.63
C TYR A 55 17.88 2.56 5.95
N GLU A 56 17.24 3.73 5.93
CA GLU A 56 15.83 3.87 6.26
C GLU A 56 14.94 3.41 5.10
N ASP A 57 13.72 3.02 5.46
CA ASP A 57 12.70 2.66 4.49
C ASP A 57 12.30 3.88 3.64
N LEU A 58 11.93 3.61 2.39
CA LEU A 58 11.37 4.57 1.45
C LEU A 58 9.85 4.41 1.40
N GLY A 59 9.09 5.47 1.67
CA GLY A 59 7.66 5.55 1.44
C GLY A 59 7.35 6.34 0.17
N ILE A 60 6.42 5.85 -0.66
CA ILE A 60 5.85 6.61 -1.78
C ILE A 60 4.33 6.50 -1.78
N GLN A 61 3.68 7.52 -2.33
CA GLN A 61 2.25 7.49 -2.62
C GLN A 61 2.03 7.48 -4.14
N ILE A 62 1.21 6.56 -4.63
CA ILE A 62 0.95 6.39 -6.07
C ILE A 62 -0.55 6.47 -6.38
N GLY A 63 -0.86 6.88 -7.62
CA GLY A 63 -2.17 6.66 -8.21
C GLY A 63 -2.24 5.33 -8.97
N LEU A 64 -3.21 5.22 -9.90
CA LEU A 64 -3.38 4.05 -10.77
C LEU A 64 -2.72 4.21 -12.17
N SER A 65 -1.66 5.00 -12.24
CA SER A 65 -0.96 5.35 -13.49
C SER A 65 0.49 4.86 -13.56
N MET A 66 0.86 3.87 -12.74
CA MET A 66 2.20 3.27 -12.79
C MET A 66 2.31 2.26 -13.96
N SER A 67 3.53 1.87 -14.30
CA SER A 67 3.78 0.92 -15.38
C SER A 67 3.26 -0.48 -15.03
N PRO A 68 2.85 -1.29 -16.03
CA PRO A 68 2.42 -2.67 -15.78
C PRO A 68 3.49 -3.52 -15.07
N ALA A 69 4.77 -3.28 -15.36
CA ALA A 69 5.89 -3.96 -14.72
C ALA A 69 5.97 -3.63 -13.21
N PHE A 70 5.68 -2.39 -12.83
CA PHE A 70 5.61 -2.01 -11.41
C PHE A 70 4.45 -2.72 -10.71
N TYR A 71 3.27 -2.73 -11.31
CA TYR A 71 2.13 -3.44 -10.72
C TYR A 71 2.33 -4.95 -10.63
N ALA A 72 3.00 -5.56 -11.61
CA ALA A 72 3.38 -6.97 -11.54
C ALA A 72 4.32 -7.24 -10.35
N TRP A 73 5.25 -6.33 -10.06
CA TRP A 73 6.13 -6.44 -8.89
C TRP A 73 5.37 -6.33 -7.57
N VAL A 74 4.39 -5.42 -7.48
CA VAL A 74 3.49 -5.33 -6.31
C VAL A 74 2.66 -6.61 -6.15
N ALA A 75 2.13 -7.18 -7.25
CA ALA A 75 1.39 -8.43 -7.20
C ALA A 75 2.27 -9.62 -6.78
N ASP A 76 3.50 -9.71 -7.30
CA ASP A 76 4.47 -10.76 -6.94
C ASP A 76 4.84 -10.72 -5.45
N SER A 77 4.80 -9.54 -4.80
CA SER A 77 5.05 -9.41 -3.36
C SER A 77 3.93 -9.99 -2.49
N TRP A 78 2.72 -10.10 -3.02
CA TRP A 78 1.57 -10.67 -2.32
C TRP A 78 1.48 -12.20 -2.45
N VAL A 79 2.35 -12.81 -3.24
CA VAL A 79 2.40 -14.27 -3.46
C VAL A 79 3.79 -14.86 -3.21
N THR A 80 4.59 -14.16 -2.39
CA THR A 80 5.97 -14.55 -1.98
C THR A 80 6.92 -14.84 -3.15
N ARG A 81 6.70 -14.19 -4.30
CA ARG A 81 7.54 -14.28 -5.51
C ARG A 81 8.33 -13.02 -5.80
N GLN A 82 8.28 -12.04 -4.92
CA GLN A 82 9.00 -10.78 -5.08
C GLN A 82 10.50 -11.01 -5.20
N ARG A 83 11.08 -10.36 -6.21
CA ARG A 83 12.53 -10.20 -6.36
C ARG A 83 12.94 -8.84 -5.84
N GLN A 84 14.17 -8.78 -5.31
CA GLN A 84 14.84 -7.52 -5.04
C GLN A 84 15.00 -6.73 -6.36
N ARG A 85 14.77 -5.42 -6.29
CA ARG A 85 14.90 -4.48 -7.41
C ARG A 85 15.73 -3.28 -7.01
N ASP A 86 16.37 -2.63 -7.96
CA ASP A 86 17.02 -1.34 -7.73
C ASP A 86 16.04 -0.21 -8.08
N LEU A 87 15.91 0.78 -7.19
CA LEU A 87 15.04 1.92 -7.37
C LEU A 87 15.85 3.20 -7.54
N SER A 88 15.30 4.14 -8.28
CA SER A 88 15.73 5.53 -8.23
C SER A 88 14.52 6.44 -8.19
N VAL A 89 14.53 7.38 -7.24
CA VAL A 89 13.57 8.47 -7.16
C VAL A 89 14.28 9.72 -7.67
N ILE A 90 13.78 10.24 -8.78
CA ILE A 90 14.31 11.46 -9.40
C ILE A 90 13.38 12.62 -9.05
N VAL A 91 13.92 13.61 -8.35
CA VAL A 91 13.25 14.89 -8.11
C VAL A 91 13.50 15.79 -9.31
N CYS A 92 12.44 16.38 -9.84
CA CYS A 92 12.50 17.23 -11.01
C CYS A 92 12.17 18.70 -10.71
N ASP A 93 12.65 19.61 -11.55
CA ASP A 93 12.19 20.99 -11.59
C ASP A 93 10.85 21.14 -12.33
N ALA A 94 10.40 22.39 -12.53
CA ALA A 94 9.16 22.69 -13.25
C ALA A 94 9.20 22.34 -14.74
N GLN A 95 10.39 22.12 -15.31
CA GLN A 95 10.61 21.71 -16.69
C GLN A 95 10.85 20.20 -16.82
N LEU A 96 10.69 19.44 -15.72
CA LEU A 96 11.00 18.00 -15.64
C LEU A 96 12.48 17.67 -15.83
N LYS A 97 13.39 18.60 -15.49
CA LYS A 97 14.82 18.29 -15.42
C LYS A 97 15.19 17.72 -14.06
N ALA A 98 15.98 16.66 -14.06
CA ALA A 98 16.44 16.00 -12.83
C ALA A 98 17.36 16.93 -12.01
N ILE A 99 16.93 17.29 -10.80
CA ILE A 99 17.70 18.12 -9.86
C ILE A 99 18.37 17.28 -8.75
N GLN A 100 17.76 16.16 -8.37
CA GLN A 100 18.29 15.22 -7.38
C GLN A 100 17.87 13.80 -7.74
N GLU A 101 18.73 12.84 -7.42
CA GLU A 101 18.41 11.41 -7.56
C GLU A 101 18.81 10.67 -6.29
N SER A 102 17.83 10.02 -5.67
CA SER A 102 18.01 9.10 -4.55
C SER A 102 17.90 7.67 -5.08
N GLN A 103 18.96 6.89 -4.90
CA GLN A 103 19.08 5.53 -5.41
C GLN A 103 19.03 4.53 -4.27
N PHE A 104 18.31 3.44 -4.46
CA PHE A 104 18.06 2.39 -3.49
C PHE A 104 18.38 1.05 -4.12
N PHE A 105 19.20 0.23 -3.47
CA PHE A 105 19.71 -1.01 -4.06
C PHE A 105 19.14 -2.22 -3.35
N ARG A 106 18.90 -3.28 -4.13
CA ARG A 106 18.43 -4.60 -3.64
C ARG A 106 17.21 -4.47 -2.74
N THR A 107 16.25 -3.68 -3.20
CA THR A 107 15.10 -3.22 -2.44
C THR A 107 13.91 -4.18 -2.55
N LEU A 108 13.17 -4.35 -1.46
CA LEU A 108 11.93 -5.14 -1.39
C LEU A 108 10.75 -4.22 -1.07
N ILE A 109 9.57 -4.46 -1.65
CA ILE A 109 8.30 -3.91 -1.13
C ILE A 109 8.01 -4.60 0.20
N THR A 110 7.78 -3.81 1.25
CA THR A 110 7.47 -4.27 2.60
C THR A 110 6.06 -3.95 3.05
N GLU A 111 5.47 -2.87 2.53
CA GLU A 111 4.06 -2.57 2.81
C GLU A 111 3.34 -2.09 1.54
N THR A 112 2.08 -2.51 1.38
CA THR A 112 1.14 -1.97 0.40
C THR A 112 -0.14 -1.59 1.13
N THR A 113 -0.44 -0.30 1.22
CA THR A 113 -1.59 0.23 1.95
C THR A 113 -2.61 0.78 0.98
N PHE A 114 -3.81 0.22 1.02
CA PHE A 114 -4.97 0.79 0.35
C PHE A 114 -5.67 1.78 1.29
N PRO A 115 -6.11 2.94 0.77
CA PRO A 115 -6.76 3.95 1.59
C PRO A 115 -8.13 3.44 2.03
N ALA A 116 -8.76 4.13 2.99
CA ALA A 116 -10.17 3.89 3.27
C ALA A 116 -10.99 4.17 2.01
N LEU A 117 -11.87 3.23 1.67
CA LEU A 117 -12.81 3.34 0.57
C LEU A 117 -14.15 3.79 1.14
N ASP A 118 -14.69 4.91 0.67
CA ASP A 118 -15.92 5.50 1.20
C ASP A 118 -16.80 5.97 0.04
N ALA A 119 -17.99 5.38 -0.07
CA ALA A 119 -18.96 5.63 -1.14
C ALA A 119 -19.46 7.09 -1.17
N SER A 120 -19.27 7.85 -0.08
CA SER A 120 -19.63 9.26 0.01
C SER A 120 -18.46 10.23 -0.28
N SER A 121 -17.23 9.74 -0.32
CA SER A 121 -16.05 10.58 -0.56
C SER A 121 -15.89 10.92 -2.04
N LYS A 122 -15.35 12.11 -2.29
CA LYS A 122 -14.98 12.61 -3.63
C LYS A 122 -13.47 12.70 -3.80
N ASP A 123 -12.71 12.13 -2.86
CA ASP A 123 -11.26 12.22 -2.83
C ASP A 123 -10.65 11.30 -3.87
N ALA A 124 -9.54 11.76 -4.46
CA ALA A 124 -8.73 10.92 -5.32
C ALA A 124 -8.11 9.79 -4.48
N GLY A 125 -8.20 8.57 -5.00
CA GLY A 125 -7.61 7.40 -4.35
C GLY A 125 -6.13 7.28 -4.63
N THR A 126 -5.38 6.92 -3.60
CA THR A 126 -3.93 6.80 -3.59
C THR A 126 -3.51 5.57 -2.83
N ILE A 127 -2.48 4.87 -3.27
CA ILE A 127 -1.94 3.69 -2.61
C ILE A 127 -0.57 4.05 -2.05
N ASP A 128 -0.32 3.73 -0.78
CA ASP A 128 1.01 3.92 -0.18
C ASP A 128 1.82 2.64 -0.32
N ILE A 129 3.05 2.76 -0.82
CA ILE A 129 3.99 1.66 -0.96
C ILE A 129 5.22 1.97 -0.13
N LYS A 130 5.60 1.04 0.74
CA LYS A 130 6.81 1.11 1.53
C LYS A 130 7.84 0.12 1.01
N PHE A 131 9.08 0.56 0.91
CA PHE A 131 10.20 -0.25 0.47
C PHE A 131 11.31 -0.24 1.50
N THR A 132 11.99 -1.38 1.63
CA THR A 132 13.19 -1.50 2.46
C THR A 132 14.40 -1.82 1.58
N PRO A 133 15.41 -0.93 1.52
CA PRO A 133 16.65 -1.15 0.78
C PRO A 133 17.73 -1.85 1.61
N GLU A 134 18.70 -2.48 0.94
CA GLU A 134 19.98 -2.88 1.58
C GLU A 134 20.96 -1.71 1.66
N LEU A 135 20.86 -0.76 0.74
CA LEU A 135 21.74 0.39 0.59
C LEU A 135 20.96 1.55 -0.06
N SER A 136 21.16 2.77 0.42
CA SER A 136 20.72 3.98 -0.28
C SER A 136 21.86 4.97 -0.48
N ARG A 137 21.76 5.79 -1.53
CA ARG A 137 22.65 6.93 -1.76
C ARG A 137 21.92 8.04 -2.49
N THR A 138 22.30 9.28 -2.21
CA THR A 138 21.78 10.45 -2.92
C THR A 138 22.90 11.07 -3.75
N LYS A 139 22.57 11.48 -4.98
CA LYS A 139 23.47 12.21 -5.87
C LYS A 139 22.76 13.40 -6.50
N LYS A 140 23.55 14.33 -7.03
CA LYS A 140 23.06 15.43 -7.84
C LYS A 140 22.32 14.87 -9.06
N GLY A 141 21.17 15.45 -9.40
CA GLY A 141 20.45 15.10 -10.61
C GLY A 141 21.25 15.42 -11.87
N SER A 142 20.90 14.76 -12.99
CA SER A 142 21.62 14.91 -14.25
C SER A 142 21.50 16.31 -14.88
N GLY A 143 20.54 17.13 -14.44
CA GLY A 143 20.15 18.38 -15.07
C GLY A 143 19.46 18.21 -16.43
N GLN A 144 19.25 16.96 -16.86
CA GLN A 144 18.60 16.61 -18.12
C GLN A 144 17.12 16.36 -17.89
N LEU A 145 16.33 16.51 -18.96
CA LEU A 145 14.94 16.08 -18.97
C LEU A 145 14.86 14.59 -18.63
N VAL A 146 13.97 14.24 -17.72
CA VAL A 146 13.71 12.83 -17.41
C VAL A 146 12.92 12.17 -18.54
N PRO A 147 13.08 10.85 -18.75
CA PRO A 147 12.19 10.11 -19.63
C PRO A 147 10.75 10.26 -19.13
N THR A 148 9.84 10.63 -20.02
CA THR A 148 8.41 10.70 -19.70
C THR A 148 7.64 9.85 -20.68
N SER A 149 7.19 8.69 -20.21
CA SER A 149 6.21 7.84 -20.89
C SER A 149 4.80 8.11 -20.38
N ALA A 150 4.63 9.19 -19.60
CA ALA A 150 3.41 9.54 -18.91
C ALA A 150 2.20 9.44 -19.86
N PRO A 151 1.21 8.57 -19.56
CA PRO A 151 0.02 8.50 -20.38
C PRO A 151 -0.68 9.87 -20.38
N THR A 152 -1.14 10.32 -21.55
CA THR A 152 -1.83 11.62 -21.73
C THR A 152 -3.09 11.76 -20.88
N LYS A 153 -3.63 10.65 -20.34
CA LYS A 153 -4.68 10.63 -19.34
C LYS A 153 -4.21 9.85 -18.11
N GLN A 154 -4.07 10.54 -16.99
CA GLN A 154 -3.97 9.90 -15.68
C GLN A 154 -5.26 9.12 -15.43
N LYS A 155 -5.18 7.81 -15.15
CA LYS A 155 -6.33 7.02 -14.68
C LYS A 155 -6.70 7.55 -13.28
N GLN A 156 -7.60 8.54 -13.24
CA GLN A 156 -8.13 9.08 -11.98
C GLN A 156 -9.11 8.07 -11.39
N TRP A 157 -8.81 7.65 -10.16
CA TRP A 157 -9.65 6.79 -9.34
C TRP A 157 -10.11 7.60 -8.14
N LEU A 158 -11.38 7.47 -7.78
CA LEU A 158 -11.95 8.04 -6.56
C LEU A 158 -12.17 6.92 -5.55
N VAL A 159 -11.93 7.17 -4.27
CA VAL A 159 -12.11 6.16 -3.21
C VAL A 159 -13.56 5.69 -3.03
N SER A 160 -14.52 6.39 -3.64
CA SER A 160 -15.94 5.99 -3.74
C SER A 160 -16.23 5.00 -4.87
N ASN A 161 -15.33 4.86 -5.84
CA ASN A 161 -15.52 3.98 -6.99
C ASN A 161 -14.96 2.60 -6.67
N PHE A 162 -15.70 1.82 -5.88
CA PHE A 162 -15.34 0.46 -5.53
C PHE A 162 -16.55 -0.46 -5.51
N ARG A 163 -16.29 -1.76 -5.61
CA ARG A 163 -17.27 -2.83 -5.47
C ARG A 163 -16.69 -3.95 -4.64
N LEU A 164 -17.40 -4.33 -3.58
CA LEU A 164 -17.16 -5.57 -2.85
C LEU A 164 -18.08 -6.65 -3.40
N ASP A 165 -17.55 -7.85 -3.60
CA ASP A 165 -18.32 -9.04 -3.94
C ASP A 165 -17.87 -10.19 -3.03
N ILE A 166 -18.80 -10.76 -2.28
CA ILE A 166 -18.59 -11.97 -1.49
C ILE A 166 -19.78 -12.89 -1.79
N PRO A 167 -19.59 -13.99 -2.54
CA PRO A 167 -20.69 -14.87 -2.93
C PRO A 167 -21.56 -15.31 -1.74
N GLY A 168 -22.87 -15.13 -1.90
CA GLY A 168 -23.87 -15.42 -0.88
C GLY A 168 -24.12 -14.29 0.14
N LEU A 169 -23.44 -13.15 0.02
CA LEU A 169 -23.72 -11.95 0.82
C LEU A 169 -24.26 -10.82 -0.06
N ASP A 170 -25.18 -10.03 0.49
CA ASP A 170 -25.60 -8.76 -0.12
C ASP A 170 -24.54 -7.68 0.17
N CYS A 171 -23.77 -7.33 -0.85
CA CYS A 171 -22.77 -6.26 -0.80
C CYS A 171 -23.25 -4.94 -1.41
N ALA A 172 -24.52 -4.84 -1.84
CA ALA A 172 -25.01 -3.71 -2.65
C ALA A 172 -25.01 -2.37 -1.91
N LYS A 173 -25.08 -2.36 -0.57
CA LYS A 173 -25.00 -1.15 0.26
C LYS A 173 -23.82 -1.15 1.22
N VAL A 174 -22.71 -1.78 0.83
CA VAL A 174 -21.43 -1.52 1.48
C VAL A 174 -21.05 -0.07 1.21
N SER A 175 -20.93 0.72 2.27
CA SER A 175 -20.65 2.15 2.18
C SER A 175 -19.20 2.48 2.45
N ARG A 176 -18.49 1.63 3.20
CA ARG A 176 -17.10 1.87 3.56
C ARG A 176 -16.30 0.59 3.76
N ILE A 177 -15.04 0.61 3.36
CA ILE A 177 -14.02 -0.36 3.77
C ILE A 177 -12.88 0.46 4.38
N ASP A 178 -12.50 0.19 5.62
CA ASP A 178 -11.40 0.91 6.27
C ASP A 178 -10.06 0.65 5.55
N THR A 179 -9.10 1.53 5.77
CA THR A 179 -7.71 1.35 5.30
C THR A 179 -7.18 0.00 5.73
N PHE A 180 -6.38 -0.63 4.87
CA PHE A 180 -5.74 -1.90 5.17
C PHE A 180 -4.38 -1.98 4.50
N THR A 181 -3.45 -2.67 5.18
CA THR A 181 -2.05 -2.78 4.77
C THR A 181 -1.63 -4.24 4.71
N VAL A 182 -1.20 -4.71 3.54
CA VAL A 182 -0.49 -5.98 3.40
C VAL A 182 0.97 -5.75 3.77
N LYS A 183 1.52 -6.57 4.67
CA LYS A 183 2.87 -6.40 5.22
C LYS A 183 3.74 -7.62 4.97
N GLN A 184 4.94 -7.39 4.46
CA GLN A 184 5.98 -8.41 4.34
C GLN A 184 7.05 -8.13 5.40
N THR A 185 7.18 -9.03 6.37
CA THR A 185 8.31 -9.00 7.30
C THR A 185 9.58 -9.45 6.58
N LEU A 186 10.72 -9.00 7.09
CA LEU A 186 12.03 -9.27 6.52
C LEU A 186 12.96 -9.90 7.55
N ILE A 187 13.78 -10.85 7.11
CA ILE A 187 15.00 -11.24 7.81
C ILE A 187 16.10 -10.27 7.39
N ARG A 188 16.79 -9.67 8.37
CA ARG A 188 17.91 -8.76 8.16
C ARG A 188 19.17 -9.37 8.74
N HIS A 189 20.20 -9.52 7.90
CA HIS A 189 21.51 -10.07 8.30
C HIS A 189 22.58 -9.01 8.05
N THR A 190 23.25 -8.56 9.12
CA THR A 190 24.40 -7.67 9.03
C THR A 190 25.67 -8.47 9.28
N ASP A 191 26.61 -8.43 8.35
CA ASP A 191 27.91 -9.09 8.53
C ASP A 191 28.87 -8.29 9.42
N GLY A 192 30.01 -8.90 9.77
CA GLY A 192 31.04 -8.26 10.61
C GLY A 192 31.70 -7.02 9.99
N ALA A 193 31.50 -6.77 8.69
CA ALA A 193 31.97 -5.56 8.01
C ALA A 193 30.88 -4.47 7.94
N GLY A 194 29.69 -4.73 8.50
CA GLY A 194 28.56 -3.80 8.53
C GLY A 194 27.68 -3.83 7.27
N ALA A 195 27.90 -4.76 6.34
CA ALA A 195 27.05 -4.92 5.16
C ALA A 195 25.75 -5.64 5.54
N THR A 196 24.61 -5.04 5.21
CA THR A 196 23.29 -5.61 5.48
C THR A 196 22.70 -6.30 4.25
N ARG A 197 22.18 -7.51 4.43
CA ARG A 197 21.36 -8.26 3.49
C ARG A 197 19.94 -8.37 4.02
N ILE A 198 18.94 -8.32 3.14
CA ILE A 198 17.53 -8.55 3.48
C ILE A 198 16.95 -9.70 2.65
N ALA A 199 16.03 -10.45 3.25
CA ALA A 199 15.23 -11.46 2.57
C ALA A 199 13.78 -11.42 3.05
N PRO A 200 12.78 -11.72 2.19
CA PRO A 200 11.40 -11.89 2.62
C PRO A 200 11.28 -13.01 3.66
N ASP A 201 10.42 -12.80 4.65
CA ASP A 201 10.05 -13.78 5.68
C ASP A 201 8.56 -14.08 5.63
N ARG A 202 7.75 -13.49 6.51
CA ARG A 202 6.31 -13.74 6.60
C ARG A 202 5.51 -12.66 5.90
N LEU A 203 4.50 -13.10 5.14
CA LEU A 203 3.51 -12.23 4.54
C LEU A 203 2.26 -12.20 5.43
N ASP A 204 1.93 -11.02 5.95
CA ASP A 204 0.81 -10.77 6.83
C ASP A 204 -0.30 -10.03 6.07
N PHE A 205 -1.47 -10.66 6.00
CA PHE A 205 -2.68 -10.05 5.48
C PHE A 205 -3.52 -9.47 6.62
N PRO A 206 -4.02 -8.24 6.50
CA PRO A 206 -4.76 -7.58 7.57
C PRO A 206 -6.20 -8.09 7.65
N ASN A 207 -6.81 -7.88 8.80
CA ASN A 207 -8.26 -7.95 8.92
C ASN A 207 -8.91 -6.82 8.10
N LEU A 208 -10.09 -7.09 7.55
CA LEU A 208 -10.91 -6.11 6.85
C LEU A 208 -12.03 -5.63 7.76
N LYS A 209 -12.31 -4.33 7.71
CA LYS A 209 -13.43 -3.72 8.41
C LYS A 209 -14.35 -3.02 7.42
N ILE A 210 -15.59 -3.48 7.36
CA ILE A 210 -16.55 -3.17 6.30
C ILE A 210 -17.82 -2.61 6.93
N SER A 211 -18.22 -1.41 6.52
CA SER A 211 -19.48 -0.80 6.94
C SER A 211 -20.53 -0.90 5.84
N LEU A 212 -21.74 -1.27 6.25
CA LEU A 212 -22.90 -1.44 5.37
C LEU A 212 -24.19 -0.96 6.03
N ALA A 213 -25.18 -0.60 5.22
CA ALA A 213 -26.50 -0.23 5.73
C ALA A 213 -27.17 -1.42 6.43
N GLU A 214 -27.76 -1.20 7.61
CA GLU A 214 -28.47 -2.25 8.36
C GLU A 214 -29.60 -2.89 7.52
N SER A 215 -30.23 -2.11 6.63
CA SER A 215 -31.26 -2.57 5.70
C SER A 215 -30.84 -3.68 4.72
N SER A 216 -29.54 -3.87 4.47
CA SER A 216 -28.99 -4.90 3.58
C SER A 216 -28.05 -5.86 4.31
N ALA A 217 -28.09 -5.89 5.65
CA ALA A 217 -27.15 -6.66 6.45
C ALA A 217 -27.65 -8.07 6.81
N GLN A 218 -28.83 -8.48 6.36
CA GLN A 218 -29.45 -9.74 6.78
C GLN A 218 -28.58 -10.97 6.48
N SER A 219 -27.98 -11.04 5.28
CA SER A 219 -27.07 -12.15 4.92
C SER A 219 -25.80 -12.16 5.78
N TRP A 220 -25.31 -10.98 6.17
CA TRP A 220 -24.13 -10.81 7.02
C TRP A 220 -24.41 -11.23 8.47
N LEU A 221 -25.57 -10.83 9.00
CA LEU A 221 -26.02 -11.24 10.33
C LEU A 221 -26.23 -12.76 10.41
N GLN A 222 -26.81 -13.37 9.37
CA GLN A 222 -26.96 -14.82 9.27
C GLN A 222 -25.60 -15.53 9.23
N TRP A 223 -24.65 -15.01 8.45
CA TRP A 223 -23.30 -15.57 8.41
C TRP A 223 -22.60 -15.44 9.76
N HIS A 224 -22.69 -14.28 10.43
CA HIS A 224 -22.12 -14.09 11.76
C HIS A 224 -22.74 -15.03 12.80
N GLU A 225 -24.06 -15.17 12.81
CA GLU A 225 -24.77 -16.08 13.71
C GLU A 225 -24.31 -17.54 13.49
N ASP A 226 -24.22 -17.99 12.25
CA ASP A 226 -23.80 -19.36 11.96
C ASP A 226 -22.32 -19.60 12.28
N PHE A 227 -21.44 -18.70 11.84
CA PHE A 227 -20.01 -18.86 11.92
C PHE A 227 -19.47 -18.62 13.34
N VAL A 228 -19.89 -17.51 13.98
CA VAL A 228 -19.37 -17.10 15.28
C VAL A 228 -20.21 -17.68 16.43
N VAL A 229 -21.53 -17.50 16.39
CA VAL A 229 -22.40 -17.83 17.53
C VAL A 229 -22.64 -19.34 17.64
N LYS A 230 -22.91 -20.00 16.51
CA LYS A 230 -23.09 -21.47 16.48
C LYS A 230 -21.77 -22.25 16.35
N GLY A 231 -20.67 -21.56 16.06
CA GLY A 231 -19.34 -22.17 15.96
C GLY A 231 -19.10 -22.95 14.67
N ASN A 232 -19.87 -22.73 13.61
CA ASN A 232 -19.64 -23.36 12.30
C ASN A 232 -18.51 -22.65 11.54
N ASN A 233 -17.32 -22.60 12.14
CA ASN A 233 -16.18 -21.80 11.67
C ASN A 233 -14.98 -22.63 11.18
N GLY A 234 -15.20 -23.90 10.81
CA GLY A 234 -14.16 -24.68 10.13
C GLY A 234 -13.83 -24.09 8.75
N ALA A 235 -12.63 -24.39 8.23
CA ALA A 235 -12.10 -23.86 6.97
C ALA A 235 -13.05 -24.02 5.76
N GLY A 236 -13.94 -25.01 5.76
CA GLY A 236 -14.95 -25.20 4.70
C GLY A 236 -16.04 -24.13 4.67
N GLN A 237 -16.24 -23.38 5.76
CA GLN A 237 -17.29 -22.35 5.91
C GLN A 237 -16.77 -20.93 5.75
N GLU A 238 -15.47 -20.80 5.49
CA GLU A 238 -14.86 -19.53 5.11
C GLU A 238 -15.27 -19.16 3.69
N ARG A 239 -15.35 -17.86 3.43
CA ARG A 239 -15.78 -17.34 2.13
C ARG A 239 -14.59 -16.90 1.31
N LYS A 240 -14.80 -16.81 0.00
CA LYS A 240 -13.92 -16.08 -0.92
C LYS A 240 -14.63 -14.80 -1.32
N GLY A 241 -13.89 -13.84 -1.84
CA GLY A 241 -14.50 -12.60 -2.33
C GLY A 241 -13.54 -11.79 -3.17
N SER A 242 -13.98 -10.61 -3.57
CA SER A 242 -13.13 -9.64 -4.24
C SER A 242 -13.51 -8.20 -3.89
N LEU A 243 -12.50 -7.34 -3.88
CA LEU A 243 -12.64 -5.90 -3.86
C LEU A 243 -12.12 -5.36 -5.18
N THR A 244 -12.97 -4.67 -5.93
CA THR A 244 -12.63 -4.09 -7.23
C THR A 244 -12.65 -2.58 -7.15
N LEU A 245 -11.57 -1.94 -7.58
CA LEU A 245 -11.48 -0.50 -7.81
C LEU A 245 -11.92 -0.18 -9.24
N LEU A 246 -12.82 0.78 -9.38
CA LEU A 246 -13.53 1.06 -10.62
C LEU A 246 -13.13 2.43 -11.20
N ALA A 247 -13.17 2.52 -12.52
CA ALA A 247 -13.08 3.80 -13.21
C ALA A 247 -14.34 4.65 -12.95
N PRO A 248 -14.34 5.95 -13.31
CA PRO A 248 -15.50 6.82 -13.12
C PRO A 248 -16.81 6.37 -13.81
N ASN A 249 -16.73 5.44 -14.78
CA ASN A 249 -17.91 4.84 -15.40
C ASN A 249 -18.55 3.74 -14.53
N LEU A 250 -17.96 3.38 -13.39
CA LEU A 250 -18.41 2.36 -12.44
C LEU A 250 -18.53 0.94 -13.02
N THR A 251 -17.98 0.70 -14.21
CA THR A 251 -18.04 -0.60 -14.89
C THR A 251 -16.66 -1.12 -15.26
N SER A 252 -15.75 -0.24 -15.68
CA SER A 252 -14.38 -0.62 -15.99
C SER A 252 -13.61 -0.85 -14.71
N GLU A 253 -13.06 -2.04 -14.58
CA GLU A 253 -12.22 -2.43 -13.46
C GLU A 253 -10.79 -1.93 -13.70
N LEU A 254 -10.18 -1.34 -12.68
CA LEU A 254 -8.81 -0.84 -12.72
C LEU A 254 -7.87 -1.79 -11.97
N VAL A 255 -8.31 -2.22 -10.78
CA VAL A 255 -7.59 -3.13 -9.90
C VAL A 255 -8.60 -4.04 -9.23
N ARG A 256 -8.25 -5.30 -9.06
CA ARG A 256 -9.01 -6.25 -8.25
C ARG A 256 -8.09 -6.86 -7.21
N ILE A 257 -8.60 -6.97 -5.99
CA ILE A 257 -8.01 -7.75 -4.91
C ILE A 257 -8.90 -8.94 -4.68
N ASN A 258 -8.36 -10.14 -4.85
CA ASN A 258 -9.07 -11.38 -4.52
C ASN A 258 -8.79 -11.73 -3.06
N PHE A 259 -9.84 -12.11 -2.35
CA PHE A 259 -9.79 -12.55 -0.96
C PHE A 259 -10.04 -14.06 -0.88
N PHE A 260 -9.24 -14.74 -0.07
CA PHE A 260 -9.39 -16.16 0.21
C PHE A 260 -9.48 -16.37 1.71
N ASN A 261 -10.31 -17.34 2.10
CA ASN A 261 -10.46 -17.76 3.48
C ASN A 261 -10.87 -16.60 4.40
N LEU A 262 -11.94 -15.89 4.00
CA LEU A 262 -12.56 -14.86 4.79
C LEU A 262 -13.43 -15.49 5.88
N GLY A 263 -13.16 -15.15 7.14
CA GLY A 263 -14.04 -15.48 8.26
C GLY A 263 -14.49 -14.22 8.98
N ILE A 264 -15.80 -14.11 9.20
CA ILE A 264 -16.36 -13.02 10.01
C ILE A 264 -16.17 -13.33 11.49
N PHE A 265 -15.63 -12.38 12.25
CA PHE A 265 -15.42 -12.56 13.70
C PHE A 265 -16.17 -11.54 14.54
N ARG A 266 -16.73 -10.50 13.91
CA ARG A 266 -17.52 -9.49 14.62
C ARG A 266 -18.53 -8.80 13.72
N MET A 267 -19.73 -8.61 14.25
CA MET A 267 -20.75 -7.69 13.74
C MET A 267 -21.16 -6.73 14.85
N GLY A 268 -21.20 -5.44 14.55
CA GLY A 268 -21.61 -4.41 15.51
C GLY A 268 -22.33 -3.24 14.85
N ARG A 269 -23.14 -2.50 15.62
CA ARG A 269 -23.71 -1.23 15.17
C ARG A 269 -22.68 -0.11 15.26
N GLU A 270 -22.63 0.75 14.24
CA GLU A 270 -21.91 2.01 14.37
C GLU A 270 -22.63 2.90 15.40
N LYS A 271 -21.88 3.76 16.09
CA LYS A 271 -22.46 4.70 17.07
C LYS A 271 -23.44 5.62 16.34
N ALA A 272 -24.73 5.50 16.65
CA ALA A 272 -25.76 6.40 16.14
C ALA A 272 -25.60 7.78 16.79
N ALA A 273 -25.49 8.83 15.97
CA ALA A 273 -25.73 10.19 16.42
C ALA A 273 -27.25 10.42 16.51
N ALA A 274 -27.72 11.22 17.48
CA ALA A 274 -29.14 11.46 17.74
C ALA A 274 -29.88 12.25 16.63
N ASP A 275 -29.25 12.44 15.47
CA ASP A 275 -29.79 13.19 14.35
C ASP A 275 -30.71 12.29 13.50
N LYS A 276 -31.96 12.71 13.33
CA LYS A 276 -33.10 11.85 12.93
C LYS A 276 -33.11 11.41 11.46
N GLN A 277 -32.00 11.50 10.73
CA GLN A 277 -31.90 11.18 9.30
C GLN A 277 -30.67 10.33 8.92
N ALA A 278 -29.84 9.92 9.88
CA ALA A 278 -28.69 9.07 9.58
C ALA A 278 -29.14 7.63 9.26
N ILE A 279 -28.67 7.08 8.13
CA ILE A 279 -28.86 5.66 7.79
C ILE A 279 -28.19 4.82 8.89
N ALA A 280 -28.94 3.91 9.50
CA ALA A 280 -28.37 2.96 10.45
C ALA A 280 -27.36 2.04 9.76
N ARG A 281 -26.16 1.90 10.33
CA ARG A 281 -25.04 1.15 9.77
C ARG A 281 -24.56 0.07 10.73
N LEU A 282 -24.19 -1.06 10.16
CA LEU A 282 -23.42 -2.09 10.82
C LEU A 282 -21.98 -2.07 10.33
N THR A 283 -21.09 -2.61 11.14
CA THR A 283 -19.70 -2.88 10.84
C THR A 283 -19.45 -4.38 10.98
N ALA A 284 -18.97 -4.99 9.90
CA ALA A 284 -18.43 -6.34 9.87
C ALA A 284 -16.90 -6.28 9.96
N GLU A 285 -16.30 -7.10 10.82
CA GLU A 285 -14.85 -7.31 10.85
C GLU A 285 -14.54 -8.76 10.47
N LEU A 286 -13.59 -8.91 9.55
CA LEU A 286 -13.26 -10.16 8.87
C LEU A 286 -11.76 -10.40 8.98
N TYR A 287 -11.34 -11.63 9.28
CA TYR A 287 -9.96 -12.03 8.98
C TYR A 287 -9.87 -12.49 7.52
N CYS A 288 -8.66 -12.47 6.96
CA CYS A 288 -8.37 -12.92 5.61
C CYS A 288 -7.01 -13.62 5.63
N GLU A 289 -6.95 -14.89 5.20
CA GLU A 289 -5.68 -15.62 5.22
C GLU A 289 -4.79 -15.31 4.01
N ARG A 290 -5.41 -14.87 2.90
CA ARG A 290 -4.66 -14.56 1.68
C ARG A 290 -5.36 -13.53 0.82
N MET A 291 -4.58 -12.57 0.31
CA MET A 291 -5.01 -11.64 -0.72
C MET A 291 -4.14 -11.78 -1.97
N GLU A 292 -4.73 -11.62 -3.15
CA GLU A 292 -4.00 -11.57 -4.42
C GLU A 292 -4.38 -10.29 -5.18
N LEU A 293 -3.37 -9.52 -5.59
CA LEU A 293 -3.57 -8.30 -6.38
C LEU A 293 -3.56 -8.63 -7.88
N VAL A 294 -4.60 -8.21 -8.59
CA VAL A 294 -4.74 -8.32 -10.04
C VAL A 294 -4.94 -6.94 -10.62
N VAL A 295 -4.02 -6.51 -11.49
CA VAL A 295 -4.16 -5.25 -12.21
C VAL A 295 -4.77 -5.51 -13.57
N ILE A 296 -5.83 -4.77 -13.87
CA ILE A 296 -6.60 -4.91 -15.11
C ILE A 296 -6.17 -3.75 -16.02
N SER A 297 -5.35 -4.11 -17.01
CA SER A 297 -4.77 -3.20 -18.00
C SER A 297 -5.83 -2.50 -18.85
#